data_AF-A0A0G0UC22-F1
#
_entry.id   AF-A0A0G0UC22-F1
#
_cell.length_a   1.000
_cell.length_b   1.000
_cell.length_c   1.000
_cell.angle_alpha   90.00
_cell.angle_beta   90.00
_cell.angle_gamma   90.00
#
_symmetry.space_group_name_H-M   'P 1'
#
loop_
_entity.id
_entity.type
_entity.pdbx_description
1 polymer ?
#
loop_
_entity_poly.entity_id
_entity_poly.type
_entity_poly.pdbx_seq_one_letter_code
_entity_poly.pdbx_strand_id
1 'polypeptide(L)' 'MPTLKHRVNLSVPVELDHALHLLARRDELSVSSKALELLRRAIEIEEDDVLLAITEHRDKKNVTFVSHEKAWK' A
#
# COMPACT_ATOMS: atom_id res chain seq x y z
N MET A 1 -27.25 14.58 0.60
CA MET A 1 -26.61 13.24 0.66
C MET A 1 -25.49 13.30 1.69
N PRO A 2 -25.49 12.46 2.73
CA PRO A 2 -24.31 12.35 3.59
C PRO A 2 -23.19 11.78 2.71
N THR A 3 -22.06 12.48 2.66
CA THR A 3 -20.93 12.10 1.81
C THR A 3 -20.38 10.74 2.25
N LEU A 4 -20.22 9.79 1.33
CA LEU A 4 -19.60 8.46 1.52
C LEU A 4 -18.11 8.49 1.97
N LYS A 5 -17.56 9.67 2.25
CA LYS A 5 -16.15 9.84 2.62
C LYS A 5 -15.99 9.69 4.13
N HIS A 6 -15.41 8.58 4.56
CA HIS A 6 -14.98 8.39 5.93
C HIS A 6 -13.75 9.28 6.22
N ARG A 7 -13.78 9.99 7.35
CA ARG A 7 -12.66 10.84 7.80
C ARG A 7 -11.82 10.06 8.80
N VAL A 8 -10.51 10.09 8.61
CA VAL A 8 -9.53 9.54 9.55
C VAL A 8 -8.69 10.71 10.06
N ASN A 9 -8.69 10.92 11.38
CA ASN A 9 -7.82 11.89 12.02
C ASN A 9 -6.57 11.17 12.51
N LEU A 10 -5.38 11.72 12.24
CA LEU A 10 -4.10 11.14 12.60
C LEU A 10 -3.40 12.04 13.60
N SER A 11 -2.87 11.46 14.67
CA SER A 11 -1.92 12.11 15.57
C SER A 11 -0.56 11.50 15.31
N VAL A 12 0.41 12.34 14.93
CA VAL A 12 1.75 11.92 14.53
C VAL A 12 2.81 12.71 15.29
N PRO A 13 4.04 12.17 15.45
CA PRO A 13 5.17 12.94 15.98
C PRO A 13 5.47 14.18 15.15
N VAL A 14 6.06 15.20 15.78
CA VAL A 14 6.36 16.50 15.14
C VAL A 14 7.31 16.34 13.96
N GLU A 15 8.26 15.42 14.06
CA GLU A 15 9.23 15.13 13.01
C GLU A 15 8.56 14.58 11.75
N LEU A 16 7.56 13.72 11.94
CA LEU A 16 6.79 13.14 10.83
C LEU A 16 5.86 14.17 10.21
N ASP A 17 5.23 15.02 11.02
CA ASP A 17 4.41 16.13 10.54
C ASP A 17 5.22 17.09 9.66
N HIS A 18 6.42 17.47 10.11
CA HIS A 18 7.33 18.31 9.34
C HIS A 18 7.74 17.66 8.01
N ALA A 19 8.12 16.38 8.05
CA ALA A 19 8.47 15.64 6.83
C ALA A 19 7.29 15.59 5.84
N LEU A 20 6.08 15.35 6.34
CA LEU A 20 4.87 15.31 5.53
C LEU A 20 4.57 16.65 4.87
N HIS A 21 4.73 17.76 5.59
CA HIS A 21 4.57 19.11 5.03
C HIS A 21 5.62 19.42 3.95
N LEU A 22 6.88 19.02 4.14
CA LEU A 22 7.93 19.19 3.14
C LEU A 22 7.64 18.39 1.86
N LEU A 23 7.19 17.14 2.01
CA LEU A 23 6.81 16.28 0.89
C LEU A 23 5.59 16.82 0.15
N ALA A 24 4.57 17.27 0.88
CA ALA A 24 3.37 17.86 0.29
C ALA A 24 3.71 19.12 -0.50
N ARG A 25 4.58 19.99 0.05
CA ARG A 25 5.06 21.19 -0.65
C ARG A 25 5.86 20.85 -1.90
N ARG A 26 6.77 19.87 -1.82
CA ARG A 26 7.59 19.42 -2.96
C ARG A 26 6.71 18.95 -4.12
N ASP A 27 5.62 18.25 -3.81
CA ASP A 27 4.73 17.63 -4.80
C ASP A 27 3.54 18.54 -5.17
N GLU A 28 3.49 19.78 -4.67
CA GLU A 28 2.39 20.74 -4.88
C GLU A 28 1.01 20.20 -4.47
N LEU A 29 0.97 19.39 -3.41
CA LEU A 29 -0.23 18.78 -2.86
C LEU A 29 -0.60 19.35 -1.48
N SER A 30 -1.84 19.13 -1.07
CA SER A 30 -2.22 19.31 0.33
C SER A 30 -1.60 18.22 1.21
N VAL A 31 -1.35 18.52 2.47
CA VAL A 31 -0.80 17.57 3.45
C VAL A 31 -1.67 16.32 3.57
N SER A 32 -2.99 16.48 3.55
CA SER A 32 -3.94 15.36 3.61
C SER A 32 -3.93 14.52 2.34
N SER A 33 -3.84 15.16 1.16
CA SER A 33 -3.66 14.45 -0.12
C SER A 33 -2.38 13.63 -0.11
N LYS A 34 -1.28 14.21 0.37
CA LYS A 34 0.01 13.52 0.43
C LYS A 34 0.00 12.37 1.43
N ALA A 35 -0.61 12.57 2.60
CA ALA A 35 -0.79 11.51 3.59
C ALA A 35 -1.59 10.33 3.01
N LEU A 36 -2.66 10.62 2.27
CA LEU A 36 -3.49 9.58 1.63
C LEU A 36 -2.69 8.81 0.57
N GLU A 37 -1.89 9.49 -0.25
CA GLU A 37 -1.02 8.84 -1.24
C GLU A 37 0.00 7.93 -0.57
N LEU A 38 0.69 8.41 0.47
CA LEU A 38 1.68 7.63 1.20
C LEU A 38 1.05 6.43 1.92
N LEU A 39 -0.13 6.61 2.53
CA LEU A 39 -0.86 5.54 3.19
C LEU A 39 -1.28 4.46 2.19
N ARG A 40 -1.73 4.85 0.99
CA ARG A 40 -2.07 3.90 -0.08
C ARG A 40 -0.85 3.06 -0.47
N ARG A 41 0.31 3.69 -0.68
CA ARG A 41 1.55 2.98 -1.01
C ARG A 41 2.01 2.06 0.10
N ALA A 42 1.87 2.47 1.36
CA ALA A 42 2.19 1.61 2.49
C ALA A 42 1.32 0.35 2.50
N ILE A 43 0.01 0.49 2.23
CA ILE A 43 -0.89 -0.66 2.11
C ILE A 43 -0.49 -1.58 0.95
N GLU A 44 -0.13 -1.01 -0.21
CA GLU A 44 0.36 -1.80 -1.36
C GLU A 44 1.61 -2.63 -1.01
N ILE A 45 2.55 -2.06 -0.23
CA ILE A 45 3.74 -2.78 0.24
C ILE A 45 3.36 -3.92 1.20
N GLU A 46 2.45 -3.67 2.15
CA GLU A 46 1.96 -4.73 3.06
C GLU A 46 1.24 -5.85 2.30
N GLU A 47 0.49 -5.52 1.25
CA GLU A 47 -0.14 -6.50 0.35
C GLU A 47 0.92 -7.35 -0.37
N ASP A 48 1.97 -6.73 -0.88
CA ASP A 48 3.09 -7.42 -1.53
C ASP A 48 3.78 -8.41 -0.58
N ASP A 49 3.98 -8.03 0.69
CA ASP A 49 4.57 -8.91 1.71
C ASP A 49 3.68 -10.16 1.95
N VAL A 50 2.35 -9.97 2.00
CA VAL A 50 1.41 -11.10 2.13
C VAL A 50 1.44 -12.00 0.89
N LEU A 51 1.46 -11.42 -0.31
CA LEU A 51 1.53 -12.17 -1.56
C LEU A 51 2.85 -12.94 -1.70
N LEU A 52 3.95 -12.34 -1.24
CA LEU A 52 5.26 -12.99 -1.19
C LEU A 52 5.21 -14.21 -0.25
N ALA A 53 4.68 -14.06 0.97
CA ALA A 53 4.57 -15.17 1.92
C ALA A 53 3.74 -16.35 1.36
N ILE A 54 2.66 -16.07 0.63
CA ILE A 54 1.88 -17.10 -0.08
C ILE A 54 2.72 -17.77 -1.17
N THR A 55 3.49 -16.99 -1.92
CA THR A 55 4.33 -17.48 -3.00
C THR A 55 5.46 -18.35 -2.47
N GLU A 56 6.16 -17.94 -1.42
CA GLU A 56 7.20 -18.75 -0.76
C GLU A 56 6.67 -20.09 -0.25
N HIS A 57 5.40 -20.13 0.21
CA HIS A 57 4.79 -21.39 0.61
C HIS A 57 4.54 -22.34 -0.57
N ARG A 58 4.29 -21.80 -1.76
CA ARG A 58 3.98 -22.53 -3.00
C ARG A 58 5.23 -22.89 -3.79
N ASP A 59 6.23 -22.01 -3.82
CA ASP A 59 7.48 -22.17 -4.58
C ASP A 59 8.50 -23.03 -3.81
N LYS A 60 8.16 -24.31 -3.66
CA LYS A 60 9.02 -25.32 -3.01
C LYS A 60 9.68 -26.22 -4.06
N LYS A 61 10.83 -26.79 -3.72
CA LYS A 61 11.47 -27.82 -4.57
C LYS A 61 10.51 -29.02 -4.75
N ASN A 62 10.50 -29.60 -5.95
CA ASN A 62 9.69 -30.76 -6.34
C ASN A 62 8.16 -30.54 -6.34
N VAL A 63 7.69 -29.31 -6.54
CA VAL A 63 6.27 -29.03 -6.81
C VAL A 63 5.94 -29.13 -8.29
N THR A 64 4.74 -29.62 -8.62
CA THR A 64 4.27 -29.70 -10.00
C THR A 64 3.84 -28.31 -10.47
N PHE A 65 4.60 -27.73 -11.39
CA PHE A 65 4.21 -26.51 -12.08
C PHE A 65 3.17 -26.82 -13.15
N VAL A 66 2.15 -25.97 -13.24
CA VAL A 66 1.09 -26.05 -14.26
C VAL A 66 1.35 -24.95 -15.29
N SER A 67 1.21 -25.24 -16.58
CA SER A 67 1.34 -24.22 -17.61
C SER A 67 0.25 -23.16 -17.47
N HIS A 68 0.56 -21.91 -17.86
CA HIS A 68 -0.39 -20.79 -17.81
C HIS A 68 -1.73 -21.15 -18.49
N GLU A 69 -1.68 -21.70 -19.71
CA GLU A 69 -2.88 -22.13 -20.44
C GLU A 69 -3.75 -23.16 -19.70
N LYS A 70 -3.12 -24.04 -18.89
CA LYS A 70 -3.83 -25.04 -18.10
C LYS A 70 -4.36 -24.46 -16.77
N ALA A 71 -3.76 -23.39 -16.26
CA ALA A 71 -4.19 -22.73 -15.03
C ALA A 71 -5.42 -21.81 -15.21
N TRP A 72 -5.63 -21.26 -16.42
CA TRP A 72 -6.71 -20.30 -16.73
C TRP A 72 -7.88 -20.86 -17.55
N LYS A 73 -7.93 -22.19 -17.70
CA LYS A 73 -9.02 -22.88 -18.38
C LYS A 73 -10.17 -23.15 -17.41
#